data_AF-A0A9E2X7L5-F1
#
_entry.id   AF-A0A9E2X7L5-F1
#
_cell.length_a   1.000
_cell.length_b   1.000
_cell.length_c   1.000
_cell.angle_alpha   90.00
_cell.angle_beta   90.00
_cell.angle_gamma   90.00
#
_symmetry.space_group_name_H-M   'P 1'
#
loop_
_entity.id
_entity.type
_entity.pdbx_description
1 polymer ?
#
loop_
_entity_poly.entity_id
_entity_poly.type
_entity_poly.pdbx_seq_one_letter_code
_entity_poly.pdbx_strand_id
1 'polypeptide(L)'
;AQRVIVMYAGKKVEEATVDALFAQPLHPYTHGLLASIPRLDIMAGRNSGSADRLKEIPGMVPALNDLPAGCAFAPRCAFADDRCRTQYPPYEQLRPGHWTACWHSESLYGGRDA
;
A
#
# COMPACT_ATOMS: atom_id res chain seq x y z
N ALA A 1 22.59 -2.17 -0.99
CA ALA A 1 21.34 -1.39 -1.09
C ALA A 1 20.60 -1.46 0.25
N GLN A 2 19.97 -0.38 0.69
CA GLN A 2 19.09 -0.39 1.86
C GLN A 2 17.71 -0.95 1.47
N ARG A 3 17.14 -1.82 2.30
CA ARG A 3 15.81 -2.39 2.11
C ARG A 3 14.83 -1.75 3.09
N VAL A 4 13.59 -1.58 2.64
CA VAL A 4 12.47 -1.09 3.44
C VAL A 4 11.48 -2.22 3.62
N ILE A 5 10.98 -2.41 4.84
CA ILE A 5 9.89 -3.31 5.15
C ILE A 5 8.70 -2.45 5.55
N VAL A 6 7.58 -2.60 4.84
CA VAL A 6 6.31 -1.98 5.18
C VAL A 6 5.49 -2.98 5.98
N MET A 7 4.98 -2.52 7.13
CA MET A 7 4.17 -3.32 8.04
C MET A 7 2.76 -2.75 8.15
N TYR A 8 1.77 -3.64 8.32
CA TYR A 8 0.40 -3.27 8.66
C TYR A 8 -0.18 -4.30 9.63
N ALA A 9 -0.80 -3.84 10.72
CA ALA A 9 -1.39 -4.69 11.75
C ALA A 9 -0.46 -5.84 12.23
N GLY A 10 0.81 -5.52 12.46
CA GLY A 10 1.82 -6.48 12.94
C GLY A 10 2.37 -7.44 11.89
N LYS A 11 1.94 -7.36 10.62
CA LYS A 11 2.40 -8.23 9.53
C LYS A 11 3.26 -7.46 8.53
N LYS A 12 4.29 -8.12 7.97
CA LYS A 12 5.00 -7.61 6.80
C LYS A 12 4.06 -7.70 5.61
N VAL A 13 3.86 -6.57 4.92
CA VAL A 13 2.97 -6.50 3.74
C VAL A 13 3.73 -6.20 2.46
N GLU A 14 4.91 -5.58 2.56
CA GLU A 14 5.77 -5.33 1.40
C GLU A 14 7.23 -5.13 1.83
N GLU A 15 8.18 -5.55 0.99
CA GLU A 15 9.61 -5.33 1.20
C GLU A 15 10.36 -5.17 -0.12
N ALA A 16 11.12 -4.10 -0.28
CA ALA A 16 11.89 -3.83 -1.49
C ALA A 16 13.12 -2.95 -1.19
N THR A 17 13.92 -2.64 -2.20
CA THR A 17 14.85 -1.51 -2.11
C THR A 17 14.05 -0.21 -2.01
N VAL A 18 14.67 0.84 -1.46
CA VAL A 18 14.07 2.18 -1.41
C VAL A 18 13.61 2.60 -2.80
N ASP A 19 14.49 2.52 -3.81
CA ASP A 19 14.19 2.96 -5.18
C ASP A 19 13.00 2.21 -5.80
N ALA A 20 12.95 0.88 -5.64
CA ALA A 20 11.86 0.07 -6.16
C ALA A 20 10.52 0.39 -5.47
N LEU A 21 10.55 0.62 -4.15
CA LEU A 21 9.35 0.93 -3.38
C LEU A 21 8.75 2.28 -3.77
N PHE A 22 9.60 3.30 -3.98
CA PHE A 22 9.14 4.62 -4.43
C PHE A 22 8.72 4.64 -5.91
N ALA A 23 9.37 3.83 -6.76
CA ALA A 23 9.04 3.77 -8.19
C ALA A 23 7.75 2.99 -8.47
N GLN A 24 7.57 1.83 -7.85
CA GLN A 24 6.44 0.96 -8.13
C GLN A 24 6.05 0.08 -6.93
N PRO A 25 5.38 0.64 -5.90
CA PRO A 25 4.88 -0.14 -4.78
C PRO A 25 3.86 -1.20 -5.25
N LEU A 26 3.86 -2.38 -4.64
CA LEU A 26 3.04 -3.52 -5.03
C LEU A 26 1.87 -3.78 -4.08
N HIS A 27 1.85 -3.20 -2.88
CA HIS A 27 0.72 -3.33 -1.96
C HIS A 27 -0.12 -2.04 -1.96
N PRO A 28 -1.46 -2.10 -2.09
CA PRO A 28 -2.33 -0.91 -2.09
C PRO A 28 -2.15 0.01 -0.88
N TYR A 29 -1.84 -0.57 0.29
CA TYR A 29 -1.45 0.20 1.47
C TYR A 29 -0.18 1.04 1.25
N THR A 30 0.91 0.44 0.76
CA THR A 30 2.17 1.15 0.48
C THR A 30 1.97 2.23 -0.57
N HIS A 31 1.21 1.93 -1.63
CA HIS A 31 0.84 2.93 -2.63
C HIS A 31 0.10 4.12 -1.99
N GLY A 32 -0.88 3.84 -1.11
CA GLY A 32 -1.57 4.86 -0.34
C GLY A 32 -0.64 5.70 0.53
N LEU A 33 0.27 5.06 1.27
CA LEU A 33 1.24 5.76 2.13
C LEU A 33 2.13 6.72 1.34
N LEU A 34 2.66 6.25 0.21
CA LEU A 34 3.52 7.08 -0.64
C LEU A 34 2.73 8.23 -1.29
N ALA A 35 1.47 8.00 -1.67
CA ALA A 35 0.58 9.04 -2.17
C ALA A 35 0.19 10.09 -1.11
N SER A 36 0.27 9.75 0.18
CA SER A 36 0.03 10.67 1.30
C SER A 36 1.23 11.55 1.66
N ILE A 37 2.41 11.31 1.08
CA ILE A 37 3.60 12.13 1.37
C ILE A 37 3.39 13.54 0.82
N PRO A 38 3.43 14.59 1.68
CA PRO A 38 3.25 15.96 1.21
C PRO A 38 4.40 16.35 0.28
N ARG A 39 4.06 16.96 -0.85
CA ARG A 39 5.06 17.51 -1.77
C ARG A 39 5.58 18.85 -1.26
N LEU A 40 6.83 19.15 -1.57
CA LEU A 40 7.54 20.35 -1.08
C LEU A 40 6.89 21.68 -1.52
N ASP A 41 6.22 21.69 -2.67
CA ASP A 41 5.45 22.81 -3.19
C ASP A 41 4.18 23.10 -2.37
N ILE A 42 3.50 22.05 -1.88
CA ILE A 42 2.38 22.14 -0.93
C ILE A 42 2.89 22.70 0.41
N MET A 43 4.00 22.16 0.93
CA MET A 43 4.59 22.62 2.19
C MET A 43 5.09 24.07 2.13
N ALA A 44 5.56 24.54 0.96
CA ALA A 44 6.05 25.90 0.77
C ALA A 44 4.94 26.96 0.56
N GLY A 45 3.66 26.58 0.69
CA GLY A 45 2.52 27.50 0.58
C GLY A 45 2.30 28.08 -0.82
N ARG A 46 2.98 27.54 -1.85
CA ARG A 46 2.93 28.05 -3.23
C ARG A 46 1.65 27.63 -3.96
N ASN A 47 0.90 26.67 -3.42
CA ASN A 47 -0.36 26.15 -3.95
C ASN A 47 -1.50 26.27 -2.92
N SER A 48 -1.91 27.50 -2.60
CA SER A 48 -3.03 27.79 -1.66
C SER A 48 -4.41 27.85 -2.33
N GLY A 49 -4.51 27.57 -3.64
CA GLY A 49 -5.77 27.49 -4.38
C GLY A 49 -6.14 26.05 -4.71
N SER A 50 -7.03 25.45 -3.92
CA SER A 50 -7.92 24.28 -4.19
C SER A 50 -7.40 23.02 -4.94
N ALA A 51 -6.12 22.88 -5.29
CA ALA A 51 -5.70 21.88 -6.30
C ALA A 51 -4.86 20.69 -5.81
N ASP A 52 -4.37 20.65 -4.56
CA ASP A 52 -3.62 19.47 -4.09
C ASP A 52 -3.90 19.19 -2.60
N ARG A 53 -5.11 18.70 -2.29
CA ARG A 53 -5.40 18.16 -0.96
C ARG A 53 -4.58 16.89 -0.76
N LEU A 54 -3.99 16.74 0.43
CA LEU A 54 -3.32 15.50 0.83
C LEU A 54 -4.23 14.31 0.58
N LYS A 55 -3.71 13.30 -0.13
CA LYS A 55 -4.45 12.06 -0.36
C LYS A 55 -4.36 11.23 0.90
N GLU A 56 -5.49 11.02 1.56
CA GLU A 56 -5.59 10.16 2.73
C GLU A 56 -6.01 8.75 2.33
N ILE A 57 -5.57 7.75 3.11
CA ILE A 57 -6.12 6.39 3.01
C ILE A 57 -7.42 6.36 3.82
N PRO A 58 -8.60 6.20 3.18
CA PRO A 58 -9.87 6.29 3.86
C PRO A 58 -10.05 5.20 4.92
N GLY A 59 -10.96 5.44 5.86
CA GLY A 59 -11.31 4.50 6.93
C GLY A 59 -10.32 4.45 8.08
N MET A 60 -10.63 3.59 9.07
CA MET A 60 -9.89 3.47 10.33
C MET A 60 -9.04 2.19 10.35
N VAL A 61 -7.90 2.24 11.03
CA VAL A 61 -7.05 1.05 11.27
C VAL A 61 -7.84 0.08 12.17
N PRO A 62 -7.89 -1.23 11.85
CA PRO A 62 -8.58 -2.21 12.67
C PRO A 62 -7.87 -2.35 14.02
N ALA A 63 -8.64 -2.68 15.07
CA ALA A 63 -8.08 -2.94 16.38
C ALA A 63 -7.26 -4.24 16.36
N LEU A 64 -6.09 -4.25 17.01
CA LEU A 64 -5.19 -5.42 16.98
C LEU A 64 -5.76 -6.65 17.69
N ASN A 65 -6.71 -6.46 18.61
CA ASN A 65 -7.44 -7.52 19.30
C ASN A 65 -8.67 -8.02 18.52
N ASP A 66 -8.99 -7.42 17.38
CA ASP A 66 -10.12 -7.77 16.51
C ASP A 66 -9.72 -7.62 15.04
N LEU A 67 -8.71 -8.41 14.63
CA LEU A 67 -8.25 -8.43 13.25
C LEU A 67 -9.17 -9.35 12.40
N PRO A 68 -9.48 -8.95 11.16
CA PRO A 68 -10.26 -9.80 10.26
C PRO A 68 -9.49 -11.09 9.95
N ALA A 69 -10.24 -12.15 9.62
CA ALA A 69 -9.66 -13.45 9.26
C ALA A 69 -8.73 -13.37 8.03
N GLY A 70 -9.06 -12.49 7.08
CA GLY A 70 -8.28 -12.27 5.87
C GLY A 70 -7.20 -11.17 5.98
N CYS A 71 -6.95 -10.48 4.88
CA CYS A 71 -6.07 -9.32 4.84
C CYS A 71 -6.61 -8.21 5.76
N ALA A 72 -5.80 -7.79 6.75
CA ALA A 72 -6.15 -6.71 7.68
C ALA A 72 -6.42 -5.36 6.99
N PHE A 73 -5.90 -5.16 5.78
CA PHE A 73 -6.13 -3.95 5.00
C PHE A 73 -7.39 -4.03 4.11
N ALA A 74 -8.03 -5.19 3.98
CA ALA A 74 -9.19 -5.39 3.12
C ALA A 74 -10.32 -4.35 3.32
N PRO A 75 -10.69 -3.94 4.55
CA PRO A 75 -11.74 -2.94 4.76
C PRO A 75 -11.45 -1.55 4.17
N ARG A 76 -10.17 -1.25 3.90
CA ARG A 76 -9.69 0.06 3.39
C ARG A 76 -9.10 -0.05 1.98
N CYS A 77 -9.01 -1.26 1.44
CA CYS A 77 -8.41 -1.53 0.14
C CYS A 77 -9.46 -1.38 -0.95
N ALA A 78 -9.19 -0.51 -1.93
CA ALA A 78 -10.07 -0.31 -3.09
C ALA A 78 -10.16 -1.53 -4.01
N PHE A 79 -9.23 -2.49 -3.88
CA PHE A 79 -9.12 -3.70 -4.70
C PHE A 79 -9.54 -4.97 -3.94
N ALA A 80 -10.03 -4.86 -2.71
CA ALA A 80 -10.36 -6.05 -1.92
C ALA A 80 -11.60 -6.77 -2.46
N ASP A 81 -11.45 -8.07 -2.68
CA ASP A 81 -12.52 -9.01 -3.00
C ASP A 81 -12.86 -9.91 -1.78
N ASP A 82 -13.71 -10.91 -1.99
CA ASP A 82 -14.10 -11.87 -0.94
C ASP A 82 -12.92 -12.73 -0.47
N ARG A 83 -11.95 -13.01 -1.34
CA ARG A 83 -10.74 -13.75 -0.99
C ARG A 83 -9.92 -12.93 0.01
N CYS A 84 -9.74 -11.62 -0.25
CA CYS A 84 -9.09 -10.69 0.69
C CYS A 84 -9.76 -10.65 2.06
N ARG A 85 -11.07 -10.84 2.14
CA ARG A 85 -11.83 -10.77 3.40
C ARG A 85 -11.76 -12.06 4.22
N THR A 86 -11.61 -13.19 3.54
CA THR A 86 -11.68 -14.53 4.15
C THR A 86 -10.33 -15.20 4.35
N GLN A 87 -9.31 -14.79 3.59
CA GLN A 87 -7.98 -15.41 3.59
C GLN A 87 -6.87 -14.36 3.58
N TYR A 88 -5.72 -14.71 4.15
CA TYR A 88 -4.52 -13.87 4.13
C TYR A 88 -3.63 -14.25 2.93
N PRO A 89 -3.19 -13.31 2.09
CA PRO A 89 -2.33 -13.60 0.94
C PRO A 89 -0.95 -14.11 1.38
N PRO A 90 -0.34 -15.04 0.63
CA PRO A 90 1.03 -15.47 0.89
C PRO A 90 1.99 -14.30 0.68
N TYR A 91 3.10 -14.29 1.42
CA TYR A 91 4.17 -13.30 1.27
C TYR A 91 5.19 -13.80 0.26
N GLU A 92 5.09 -13.30 -0.97
CA GLU A 92 5.80 -13.85 -2.12
C GLU A 92 6.64 -12.78 -2.82
N GLN A 93 7.66 -13.24 -3.54
CA GLN A 93 8.51 -12.40 -4.35
C GLN A 93 7.90 -12.26 -5.75
N LEU A 94 7.27 -11.11 -6.03
CA LEU A 94 6.68 -10.84 -7.34
C LEU A 94 7.70 -10.27 -8.33
N ARG A 95 8.80 -9.69 -7.83
CA ARG A 95 9.93 -9.20 -8.65
C ARG A 95 11.25 -9.43 -7.93
N PRO A 96 12.40 -9.44 -8.63
CA PRO A 96 13.69 -9.60 -7.98
C PRO A 96 13.90 -8.60 -6.83
N GLY A 97 14.02 -9.11 -5.61
CA GLY A 97 14.16 -8.32 -4.38
C GLY A 97 12.90 -7.64 -3.85
N HIS A 98 11.75 -7.76 -4.51
CA HIS A 98 10.47 -7.11 -4.16
C HIS A 98 9.43 -8.14 -3.74
N TRP A 99 9.09 -8.11 -2.46
CA TRP A 99 8.18 -9.05 -1.83
C TRP A 99 6.89 -8.34 -1.42
N THR A 100 5.75 -9.01 -1.51
CA THR A 100 4.46 -8.48 -1.03
C THR A 100 3.50 -9.59 -0.62
N ALA A 101 2.58 -9.27 0.28
CA ALA A 101 1.44 -10.13 0.61
C ALA A 101 0.16 -9.51 0.04
N CYS A 102 -0.07 -9.70 -1.27
CA CYS A 102 -1.25 -9.17 -1.96
C CYS A 102 -1.61 -10.01 -3.20
N TRP A 103 -2.89 -10.26 -3.43
CA TRP A 103 -3.37 -10.87 -4.69
C TRP A 103 -3.59 -9.86 -5.81
N HIS A 104 -3.67 -8.57 -5.48
CA HIS A 104 -4.10 -7.51 -6.39
C HIS A 104 -2.98 -6.49 -6.69
N SER A 105 -1.72 -6.92 -6.62
CA SER A 105 -0.57 -6.04 -6.88
C SER A 105 -0.58 -5.44 -8.29
N GLU A 106 -0.99 -6.21 -9.30
CA GLU A 106 -1.04 -5.76 -10.69
C GLU A 106 -2.21 -4.81 -10.96
N SER A 107 -3.30 -4.94 -10.19
CA SER A 107 -4.49 -4.10 -10.29
C SER A 107 -4.21 -2.63 -9.99
N LEU A 108 -3.12 -2.33 -9.27
CA LEU A 108 -2.65 -0.96 -9.01
C LEU A 108 -2.28 -0.19 -10.29
N TYR A 109 -1.87 -0.89 -11.35
CA TYR A 109 -1.34 -0.29 -12.57
C TYR A 109 -2.20 -0.56 -13.81
N GLY A 110 -3.44 -1.00 -13.60
CA GLY A 110 -4.43 -1.20 -14.67
C GLY A 110 -4.22 -2.46 -15.50
N GLY A 111 -3.61 -3.51 -14.93
CA GLY A 111 -3.44 -4.80 -15.63
C GLY A 111 -2.54 -4.74 -16.86
N ARG A 112 -1.56 -3.83 -16.87
CA ARG A 112 -0.54 -3.81 -17.94
C ARG A 112 0.54 -4.85 -17.66
N ASP A 113 0.39 -5.94 -18.41
CA ASP A 113 1.42 -6.79 -18.99
C ASP A 113 2.25 -7.64 -18.01
N ALA A 114 1.82 -8.90 -17.89
CA ALA A 114 2.72 -10.05 -17.87
C ALA A 114 2.64 -10.76 -19.23
#